data_AF-A0A1S8CTJ7-F1
#
_entry.id   AF-A0A1S8CTJ7-F1
#
_cell.length_a   1.000
_cell.length_b   1.000
_cell.length_c   1.000
_cell.angle_alpha   90.00
_cell.angle_beta   90.00
_cell.angle_gamma   90.00
#
_symmetry.space_group_name_H-M   'P 1'
#
loop_
_entity.id
_entity.type
_entity.pdbx_description
1 polymer ?
#
loop_
_entity_poly.entity_id
_entity_poly.type
_entity_poly.pdbx_seq_one_letter_code
_entity_poly.pdbx_strand_id
1 'polypeptide(L)'
;MMPALSICVSLPVPDFTQIAEQLGEQYQAIVADVTNQITNAKTLIIQKEQQLEAKIHELSTETYQAIKAQIQGFKDQISAIKSFVTGLTVPGIIGLADPIFDDIRNISMELAQIAQYLQTMSLTTTLMAMIKPMVGVIGGMLESLLPKIPVLNINVLDLLTMSPAELKAIIKAQYQQGRDALLAAFSAFLPIPLYPGLDIPSFEINAIIKAIYSYCINGLITLCTSLINQVLNKLKLSATLVLSVLPNLSQLQAMLKQMAGQLVDKLADEFANELDAINAVLQQGISINQLFSMINFPGLGSFHLPDPLFAGLSSTAIELAEAIQIYMANMMAAIIQQLADFVQSALSMLGITFPEICISIPIGIPVIAIPDFPL
;
A
#
# COMPACT_ATOMS: atom_id res chain seq x y z
N MET A 1 -17.05 13.94 14.82
CA MET A 1 -16.74 12.79 13.93
C MET A 1 -15.24 12.57 13.99
N MET A 2 -14.76 11.34 14.07
CA MET A 2 -13.33 11.09 13.87
C MET A 2 -13.01 11.40 12.40
N PRO A 3 -11.94 12.14 12.12
CA PRO A 3 -11.49 12.34 10.75
C PRO A 3 -11.11 10.99 10.14
N ALA A 4 -11.38 10.85 8.85
CA ALA A 4 -11.09 9.64 8.10
C ALA A 4 -10.58 10.01 6.70
N LEU A 5 -9.62 9.24 6.19
CA LEU A 5 -9.23 9.31 4.78
C LEU A 5 -10.29 8.58 3.97
N SER A 6 -10.76 9.18 2.90
CA SER A 6 -11.73 8.55 2.00
C SER A 6 -11.15 8.46 0.60
N ILE A 7 -11.16 7.26 0.04
CA ILE A 7 -10.67 7.03 -1.32
C ILE A 7 -11.63 6.13 -2.07
N CYS A 8 -11.94 6.53 -3.29
CA CYS A 8 -12.71 5.75 -4.25
C CYS A 8 -11.81 5.49 -5.45
N VAL A 9 -11.82 4.24 -5.88
CA VAL A 9 -10.92 3.71 -6.88
C VAL A 9 -11.76 3.14 -8.00
N SER A 10 -11.74 3.82 -9.14
CA SER A 10 -12.42 3.36 -10.34
C SER A 10 -11.65 2.20 -10.97
N LEU A 11 -12.35 1.12 -11.28
CA LEU A 11 -11.81 -0.05 -11.98
C LEU A 11 -11.88 0.17 -13.52
N PRO A 12 -11.13 -0.56 -14.36
CA PRO A 12 -10.53 -1.88 -14.13
C PRO A 12 -9.18 -1.90 -13.39
N VAL A 13 -8.36 -0.86 -13.50
CA VAL A 13 -7.00 -0.90 -12.95
C VAL A 13 -6.64 0.44 -12.32
N PRO A 14 -6.38 0.47 -11.01
CA PRO A 14 -5.96 1.70 -10.38
C PRO A 14 -4.46 1.85 -10.31
N ASP A 15 -4.02 3.11 -10.42
CA ASP A 15 -2.64 3.51 -10.28
C ASP A 15 -2.27 3.62 -8.79
N PHE A 16 -1.26 2.86 -8.38
CA PHE A 16 -0.73 2.92 -7.01
C PHE A 16 -0.33 4.34 -6.62
N THR A 17 0.35 5.05 -7.51
CA THR A 17 0.89 6.39 -7.26
C THR A 17 -0.25 7.38 -7.05
N GLN A 18 -1.29 7.31 -7.87
CA GLN A 18 -2.49 8.11 -7.67
C GLN A 18 -3.16 7.83 -6.31
N ILE A 19 -3.29 6.54 -5.93
CA ILE A 19 -3.86 6.16 -4.63
C ILE A 19 -3.00 6.71 -3.49
N ALA A 20 -1.68 6.52 -3.57
CA ALA A 20 -0.73 6.92 -2.53
C ALA A 20 -0.67 8.45 -2.36
N GLU A 21 -0.63 9.19 -3.46
CA GLU A 21 -0.67 10.66 -3.47
C GLU A 21 -1.96 11.18 -2.86
N GLN A 22 -3.12 10.67 -3.28
CA GLN A 22 -4.42 11.09 -2.74
C GLN A 22 -4.54 10.82 -1.23
N LEU A 23 -4.06 9.66 -0.76
CA LEU A 23 -4.01 9.35 0.68
C LEU A 23 -3.04 10.28 1.43
N GLY A 24 -1.87 10.54 0.83
CA GLY A 24 -0.86 11.44 1.36
C GLY A 24 -1.37 12.88 1.50
N GLU A 25 -2.01 13.42 0.47
CA GLU A 25 -2.59 14.77 0.46
C GLU A 25 -3.68 14.93 1.54
N GLN A 26 -4.61 13.98 1.63
CA GLN A 26 -5.64 13.99 2.67
C GLN A 26 -5.04 13.92 4.08
N TYR A 27 -4.02 13.08 4.27
CA TYR A 27 -3.32 13.00 5.54
C TYR A 27 -2.64 14.34 5.89
N GLN A 28 -1.94 14.96 4.95
CA GLN A 28 -1.30 16.27 5.18
C GLN A 28 -2.32 17.37 5.49
N ALA A 29 -3.48 17.37 4.84
CA ALA A 29 -4.55 18.31 5.14
C ALA A 29 -5.08 18.15 6.58
N ILE A 30 -5.25 16.91 7.04
CA ILE A 30 -5.65 16.61 8.42
C ILE A 30 -4.57 17.05 9.42
N VAL A 31 -3.30 16.74 9.15
CA VAL A 31 -2.18 17.17 10.02
C VAL A 31 -2.11 18.69 10.10
N ALA A 32 -2.29 19.39 8.98
CA ALA A 32 -2.30 20.86 8.94
C ALA A 32 -3.47 21.43 9.78
N ASP A 33 -4.66 20.87 9.65
CA ASP A 33 -5.83 21.31 10.43
C ASP A 33 -5.61 21.11 11.94
N VAL A 34 -5.15 19.93 12.36
CA VAL A 34 -4.83 19.66 13.77
C VAL A 34 -3.72 20.59 14.29
N THR A 35 -2.71 20.86 13.48
CA THR A 35 -1.63 21.79 13.83
C THR A 35 -2.16 23.21 14.03
N ASN A 36 -3.08 23.65 13.18
CA ASN A 36 -3.75 24.95 13.31
C ASN A 36 -4.63 24.99 14.58
N GLN A 37 -5.39 23.94 14.87
CA GLN A 37 -6.18 23.84 16.10
C GLN A 37 -5.31 23.94 17.35
N ILE A 38 -4.16 23.24 17.39
CA ILE A 38 -3.20 23.33 18.49
C ILE A 38 -2.61 24.74 18.62
N THR A 39 -2.26 25.37 17.49
CA THR A 39 -1.70 26.73 17.47
C THR A 39 -2.72 27.76 17.98
N ASN A 40 -3.98 27.63 17.57
CA ASN A 40 -5.07 28.45 18.05
C ASN A 40 -5.34 28.22 19.54
N ALA A 41 -5.31 26.98 20.01
CA ALA A 41 -5.47 26.64 21.42
C ALA A 41 -4.34 27.23 22.28
N LYS A 42 -3.08 27.15 21.83
CA LYS A 42 -1.93 27.80 22.49
C LYS A 42 -2.09 29.32 22.57
N THR A 43 -2.55 29.94 21.47
CA THR A 43 -2.81 31.39 21.44
C THR A 43 -3.90 31.80 22.42
N LEU A 44 -5.00 31.03 22.46
CA LEU A 44 -6.11 31.27 23.40
C LEU A 44 -5.66 31.14 24.86
N ILE A 45 -4.82 30.14 25.18
CA ILE A 45 -4.23 30.00 26.52
C ILE A 45 -3.50 31.27 26.91
N ILE A 46 -2.61 31.77 26.06
CA ILE A 46 -1.82 32.98 26.32
C ILE A 46 -2.76 34.17 26.57
N GLN A 47 -3.80 34.34 25.75
CA GLN A 47 -4.78 35.40 25.94
C GLN A 47 -5.55 35.27 27.25
N LYS A 48 -5.97 34.06 27.62
CA LYS A 48 -6.71 33.77 28.86
C LYS A 48 -5.84 33.99 30.10
N GLU A 49 -4.55 33.68 30.02
CA GLU A 49 -3.58 34.01 31.07
C GLU A 49 -3.43 35.51 31.25
N GLN A 50 -3.27 36.26 30.16
CA GLN A 50 -3.18 37.72 30.21
C GLN A 50 -4.46 38.36 30.77
N GLN A 51 -5.64 37.84 30.39
CA GLN A 51 -6.92 38.28 30.95
C GLN A 51 -7.04 37.99 32.44
N LEU A 52 -6.63 36.79 32.87
CA LEU A 52 -6.64 36.40 34.29
C LEU A 52 -5.69 37.29 35.11
N GLU A 53 -4.49 37.57 34.59
CA GLU A 53 -3.52 38.47 35.23
C GLU A 53 -4.06 39.89 35.36
N ALA A 54 -4.76 40.41 34.34
CA ALA A 54 -5.37 41.73 34.39
C ALA A 54 -6.51 41.83 35.44
N LYS A 55 -7.24 40.75 35.69
CA LYS A 55 -8.36 40.69 36.64
C LYS A 55 -7.97 40.26 38.06
N ILE A 56 -6.68 40.15 38.37
CA ILE A 56 -6.21 39.63 39.67
C ILE A 56 -6.76 40.40 40.89
N HIS A 57 -7.05 41.69 40.73
CA HIS A 57 -7.60 42.55 41.78
C HIS A 57 -9.13 42.49 41.91
N GLU A 58 -9.81 41.87 40.93
CA GLU A 58 -11.28 41.80 40.86
C GLU A 58 -11.82 40.43 41.34
N LEU A 59 -10.95 39.41 41.37
CA LEU A 59 -11.30 38.04 41.72
C LEU A 59 -10.93 37.71 43.18
N SER A 60 -11.69 36.79 43.79
CA SER A 60 -11.26 36.18 45.04
C SER A 60 -10.01 35.32 44.81
N THR A 61 -9.15 35.20 45.82
CA THR A 61 -7.96 34.34 45.75
C THR A 61 -8.30 32.90 45.36
N GLU A 62 -9.40 32.35 45.88
CA GLU A 62 -9.85 30.99 45.56
C GLU A 62 -10.26 30.87 44.08
N THR A 63 -11.02 31.83 43.56
CA THR A 63 -11.44 31.86 42.15
C THR A 63 -10.24 31.99 41.21
N TYR A 64 -9.31 32.89 41.53
CA TYR A 64 -8.09 33.09 40.74
C TYR A 64 -7.25 31.81 40.66
N GLN A 65 -7.01 31.15 41.79
CA GLN A 65 -6.24 29.91 41.82
C GLN A 65 -6.95 28.75 41.09
N ALA A 66 -8.28 28.67 41.18
CA ALA A 66 -9.06 27.67 40.46
C ALA A 66 -8.93 27.83 38.93
N ILE A 67 -9.08 29.06 38.41
CA ILE A 67 -8.92 29.33 36.97
C ILE A 67 -7.47 29.07 36.54
N LYS A 68 -6.48 29.48 37.34
CA LYS A 68 -5.06 29.22 37.04
C LYS A 68 -4.75 27.71 36.95
N ALA A 69 -5.31 26.91 37.85
CA ALA A 69 -5.16 25.46 37.81
C ALA A 69 -5.81 24.83 36.57
N GLN A 70 -6.97 25.33 36.14
CA GLN A 70 -7.62 24.89 34.89
C GLN A 70 -6.78 25.22 33.66
N ILE A 71 -6.22 26.44 33.58
CA ILE A 71 -5.30 26.85 32.50
C ILE A 71 -4.07 25.94 32.47
N GLN A 72 -3.47 25.65 33.63
CA GLN A 72 -2.32 24.76 33.72
C GLN A 72 -2.66 23.34 33.26
N GLY A 73 -3.79 22.79 33.69
CA GLY A 73 -4.25 21.47 33.23
C GLY A 73 -4.43 21.40 31.71
N PHE A 74 -4.91 22.48 31.09
CA PHE A 74 -5.04 22.56 29.63
C PHE A 74 -3.67 22.70 28.93
N LYS A 75 -2.72 23.44 29.51
CA LYS A 75 -1.31 23.48 29.02
C LYS A 75 -0.66 22.10 29.06
N ASP A 76 -0.91 21.34 30.12
CA ASP A 76 -0.37 19.99 30.28
C ASP A 76 -0.97 19.04 29.23
N GLN A 77 -2.27 19.15 28.94
CA GLN A 77 -2.93 18.41 27.86
C GLN A 77 -2.32 18.71 26.49
N ILE A 78 -2.12 19.99 26.14
CA ILE A 78 -1.47 20.37 24.87
C ILE A 78 -0.04 19.86 24.80
N SER A 79 0.71 19.95 25.90
CA SER A 79 2.11 19.52 25.96
C SER A 79 2.26 18.00 25.91
N ALA A 80 1.24 17.25 26.34
CA ALA A 80 1.18 15.80 26.25
C ALA A 80 0.93 15.28 24.81
N ILE A 81 0.53 16.14 23.88
CA ILE A 81 0.38 15.79 22.46
C ILE A 81 1.78 15.64 21.85
N LYS A 82 2.33 14.43 21.96
CA LYS A 82 3.65 14.06 21.41
C LYS A 82 3.62 13.72 19.92
N SER A 83 2.48 13.27 19.40
CA SER A 83 2.26 12.98 17.97
C SER A 83 0.83 13.35 17.56
N PHE A 84 0.68 13.86 16.35
CA PHE A 84 -0.61 14.33 15.81
C PHE A 84 -1.56 13.19 15.45
N VAL A 85 -1.04 11.98 15.23
CA VAL A 85 -1.78 10.80 14.81
C VAL A 85 -1.31 9.59 15.60
N THR A 86 -2.24 8.93 16.29
CA THR A 86 -1.94 7.79 17.18
C THR A 86 -1.97 6.43 16.47
N GLY A 87 -2.36 6.41 15.20
CA GLY A 87 -2.43 5.22 14.35
C GLY A 87 -3.54 5.30 13.32
N LEU A 88 -3.45 4.46 12.28
CA LEU A 88 -4.52 4.19 11.34
C LEU A 88 -5.29 2.93 11.76
N THR A 89 -6.61 2.96 11.65
CA THR A 89 -7.42 1.73 11.69
C THR A 89 -7.61 1.26 10.26
N VAL A 90 -7.15 0.04 9.97
CA VAL A 90 -7.25 -0.53 8.62
C VAL A 90 -8.69 -1.01 8.39
N PRO A 91 -9.45 -0.41 7.45
CA PRO A 91 -10.74 -0.97 7.05
C PRO A 91 -10.50 -2.27 6.30
N GLY A 92 -11.46 -3.21 6.29
CA GLY A 92 -11.33 -4.59 5.78
C GLY A 92 -10.86 -4.76 4.32
N ILE A 93 -9.63 -4.35 4.03
CA ILE A 93 -8.89 -4.52 2.80
C ILE A 93 -8.29 -5.93 2.84
N ILE A 94 -8.42 -6.67 1.73
CA ILE A 94 -7.89 -8.03 1.67
C ILE A 94 -6.38 -8.02 2.00
N GLY A 95 -5.95 -8.98 2.82
CA GLY A 95 -4.53 -9.17 3.11
C GLY A 95 -3.88 -8.19 4.07
N LEU A 96 -4.54 -7.08 4.44
CA LEU A 96 -3.97 -6.07 5.32
C LEU A 96 -4.55 -6.17 6.73
N ALA A 97 -3.74 -6.67 7.67
CA ALA A 97 -4.13 -6.78 9.08
C ALA A 97 -4.02 -5.45 9.83
N ASP A 98 -4.75 -5.32 10.94
CA ASP A 98 -4.58 -4.26 11.94
C ASP A 98 -4.06 -4.87 13.25
N PRO A 99 -2.88 -4.48 13.76
CA PRO A 99 -1.92 -3.54 13.18
C PRO A 99 -1.23 -4.10 11.92
N ILE A 100 -0.84 -3.20 11.00
CA ILE A 100 -0.10 -3.58 9.78
C ILE A 100 1.24 -4.22 10.19
N PHE A 101 2.03 -3.50 10.99
CA PHE A 101 3.25 -4.00 11.61
C PHE A 101 3.02 -4.16 13.12
N ASP A 102 3.41 -5.31 13.70
CA ASP A 102 3.13 -5.63 15.10
C ASP A 102 3.89 -4.71 16.08
N ASP A 103 5.03 -4.18 15.65
CA ASP A 103 6.07 -3.57 16.48
C ASP A 103 6.42 -2.13 16.10
N ILE A 104 6.02 -1.66 14.91
CA ILE A 104 6.39 -0.35 14.38
C ILE A 104 5.15 0.40 13.90
N ARG A 105 5.04 1.69 14.26
CA ARG A 105 4.03 2.61 13.74
C ARG A 105 4.73 3.72 12.96
N ASN A 106 4.62 3.66 11.63
CA ASN A 106 5.07 4.72 10.73
C ASN A 106 3.94 5.00 9.75
N ILE A 107 3.28 6.15 9.90
CA ILE A 107 2.06 6.46 9.12
C ILE A 107 2.35 6.53 7.61
N SER A 108 3.48 7.09 7.20
CA SER A 108 3.85 7.16 5.78
C SER A 108 4.01 5.76 5.18
N MET A 109 4.63 4.83 5.91
CA MET A 109 4.67 3.42 5.52
C MET A 109 3.29 2.79 5.51
N GLU A 110 2.51 2.95 6.58
CA GLU A 110 1.17 2.37 6.69
C GLU A 110 0.24 2.85 5.54
N LEU A 111 0.31 4.12 5.15
CA LEU A 111 -0.43 4.67 4.00
C LEU A 111 0.00 4.03 2.68
N ALA A 112 1.30 3.87 2.46
CA ALA A 112 1.81 3.19 1.27
C ALA A 112 1.44 1.69 1.24
N GLN A 113 1.37 1.02 2.41
CA GLN A 113 0.85 -0.34 2.50
C GLN A 113 -0.64 -0.37 2.14
N ILE A 114 -1.45 0.52 2.72
CA ILE A 114 -2.88 0.64 2.38
C ILE A 114 -3.07 0.84 0.87
N ALA A 115 -2.27 1.71 0.25
CA ALA A 115 -2.34 1.96 -1.19
C ALA A 115 -2.04 0.69 -2.02
N GLN A 116 -0.99 -0.06 -1.67
CA GLN A 116 -0.64 -1.32 -2.35
C GLN A 116 -1.73 -2.40 -2.19
N TYR A 117 -2.28 -2.55 -0.99
CA TYR A 117 -3.31 -3.54 -0.73
C TYR A 117 -4.66 -3.15 -1.33
N LEU A 118 -4.98 -1.85 -1.43
CA LEU A 118 -6.15 -1.37 -2.17
C LEU A 118 -6.00 -1.62 -3.67
N GLN A 119 -4.81 -1.40 -4.24
CA GLN A 119 -4.52 -1.80 -5.63
C GLN A 119 -4.68 -3.31 -5.80
N THR A 120 -4.09 -4.12 -4.92
CA THR A 120 -4.21 -5.59 -4.94
C THR A 120 -5.69 -6.06 -4.91
N MET A 121 -6.50 -5.46 -4.04
CA MET A 121 -7.95 -5.73 -3.95
C MET A 121 -8.67 -5.37 -5.24
N SER A 122 -8.29 -4.26 -5.86
CA SER A 122 -8.86 -3.80 -7.13
C SER A 122 -8.50 -4.73 -8.29
N LEU A 123 -7.23 -5.12 -8.42
CA LEU A 123 -6.75 -6.03 -9.46
C LEU A 123 -7.42 -7.41 -9.37
N THR A 124 -7.51 -7.96 -8.16
CA THR A 124 -8.20 -9.25 -7.93
C THR A 124 -9.69 -9.13 -8.24
N THR A 125 -10.35 -8.04 -7.83
CA THR A 125 -11.77 -7.79 -8.12
C THR A 125 -12.03 -7.71 -9.63
N THR A 126 -11.21 -6.97 -10.37
CA THR A 126 -11.30 -6.84 -11.83
C THR A 126 -11.13 -8.18 -12.53
N LEU A 127 -10.10 -8.95 -12.16
CA LEU A 127 -9.88 -10.29 -12.73
C LEU A 127 -11.07 -11.21 -12.46
N MET A 128 -11.61 -11.21 -11.24
CA MET A 128 -12.76 -12.04 -10.90
C MET A 128 -14.04 -11.61 -11.63
N ALA A 129 -14.22 -10.30 -11.88
CA ALA A 129 -15.32 -9.78 -12.68
C ALA A 129 -15.26 -10.23 -14.15
N MET A 130 -14.06 -10.39 -14.72
CA MET A 130 -13.87 -10.97 -16.06
C MET A 130 -14.05 -12.49 -16.05
N ILE A 131 -13.45 -13.19 -15.09
CA ILE A 131 -13.40 -14.65 -15.03
C ILE A 131 -14.80 -15.25 -14.84
N LYS A 132 -15.61 -14.73 -13.91
CA LYS A 132 -16.90 -15.33 -13.54
C LYS A 132 -17.85 -15.50 -14.73
N PRO A 133 -18.12 -14.48 -15.56
CA PRO A 133 -18.99 -14.64 -16.73
C PRO A 133 -18.42 -15.59 -17.78
N MET A 134 -17.10 -15.56 -18.02
CA MET A 134 -16.44 -16.45 -18.96
C MET A 134 -16.55 -17.93 -18.55
N VAL A 135 -16.38 -18.24 -17.26
CA VAL A 135 -16.59 -19.60 -16.73
C VAL A 135 -18.04 -20.06 -16.97
N GLY A 136 -19.01 -19.16 -16.77
CA GLY A 136 -20.42 -19.42 -17.06
C GLY A 136 -20.68 -19.77 -18.53
N VAL A 137 -20.02 -19.08 -19.47
CA VAL A 137 -20.10 -19.39 -20.91
C VAL A 137 -19.53 -20.77 -21.22
N ILE A 138 -18.39 -21.13 -20.63
CA ILE A 138 -17.74 -22.43 -20.87
C ILE A 138 -18.52 -23.58 -20.24
N GLY A 139 -19.20 -23.34 -19.11
CA GLY A 139 -19.94 -24.35 -18.35
C GLY A 139 -19.08 -25.08 -17.31
N GLY A 140 -18.03 -24.41 -16.80
CA GLY A 140 -17.14 -24.95 -15.76
C GLY A 140 -17.57 -24.54 -14.34
N MET A 141 -16.91 -25.14 -13.35
CA MET A 141 -16.98 -24.69 -11.95
C MET A 141 -15.75 -23.83 -11.66
N LEU A 142 -15.93 -22.67 -11.05
CA LEU A 142 -14.84 -21.70 -10.84
C LEU A 142 -13.77 -22.27 -9.89
N GLU A 143 -14.20 -22.98 -8.87
CA GLU A 143 -13.36 -23.56 -7.82
C GLU A 143 -12.36 -24.58 -8.37
N SER A 144 -12.72 -25.30 -9.44
CA SER A 144 -11.83 -26.30 -10.05
C SER A 144 -10.78 -25.70 -10.97
N LEU A 145 -10.93 -24.43 -11.35
CA LEU A 145 -10.03 -23.73 -12.27
C LEU A 145 -8.99 -22.88 -11.54
N LEU A 146 -9.20 -22.59 -10.25
CA LEU A 146 -8.35 -21.70 -9.50
C LEU A 146 -7.12 -22.44 -8.94
N PRO A 147 -5.92 -21.84 -9.05
CA PRO A 147 -4.71 -22.47 -8.55
C PRO A 147 -4.73 -22.55 -7.01
N LYS A 148 -4.07 -23.56 -6.46
CA LYS A 148 -3.74 -23.60 -5.04
C LYS A 148 -2.49 -22.78 -4.76
N ILE A 149 -2.43 -22.19 -3.57
CA ILE A 149 -1.26 -21.46 -3.09
C ILE A 149 -0.24 -22.49 -2.56
N PRO A 150 0.98 -22.52 -3.11
CA PRO A 150 2.04 -23.42 -2.65
C PRO A 150 2.30 -23.26 -1.15
N VAL A 151 2.68 -24.35 -0.50
CA VAL A 151 3.01 -24.43 0.94
C VAL A 151 1.82 -24.21 1.88
N LEU A 152 0.85 -23.34 1.54
CA LEU A 152 -0.31 -23.03 2.37
C LEU A 152 -1.50 -23.96 2.12
N ASN A 153 -1.60 -24.55 0.93
CA ASN A 153 -2.72 -25.39 0.49
C ASN A 153 -4.09 -24.69 0.59
N ILE A 154 -4.10 -23.36 0.52
CA ILE A 154 -5.29 -22.50 0.45
C ILE A 154 -5.62 -22.25 -1.02
N ASN A 155 -6.90 -22.24 -1.40
CA ASN A 155 -7.31 -21.86 -2.76
C ASN A 155 -7.49 -20.33 -2.87
N VAL A 156 -7.46 -19.77 -4.09
CA VAL A 156 -7.54 -18.31 -4.28
C VAL A 156 -8.85 -17.70 -3.73
N LEU A 157 -10.00 -18.38 -3.82
CA LEU A 157 -11.25 -17.84 -3.25
C LEU A 157 -11.20 -17.79 -1.73
N ASP A 158 -10.68 -18.83 -1.10
CA ASP A 158 -10.47 -18.86 0.34
C ASP A 158 -9.58 -17.69 0.75
N LEU A 159 -8.46 -17.45 0.04
CA LEU A 159 -7.59 -16.30 0.32
C LEU A 159 -8.32 -14.95 0.20
N LEU A 160 -9.16 -14.77 -0.82
CA LEU A 160 -9.88 -13.50 -1.05
C LEU A 160 -11.01 -13.25 -0.06
N THR A 161 -11.49 -14.29 0.61
CA THR A 161 -12.60 -14.20 1.59
C THR A 161 -12.14 -14.34 3.04
N MET A 162 -10.92 -14.82 3.25
CA MET A 162 -10.28 -14.98 4.55
C MET A 162 -10.04 -13.63 5.22
N SER A 163 -10.16 -13.60 6.55
CA SER A 163 -9.84 -12.39 7.30
C SER A 163 -8.34 -12.09 7.25
N PRO A 164 -7.91 -10.82 7.13
CA PRO A 164 -6.48 -10.50 7.12
C PRO A 164 -5.70 -10.97 8.36
N ALA A 165 -6.36 -10.99 9.53
CA ALA A 165 -5.77 -11.49 10.77
C ALA A 165 -5.51 -13.01 10.72
N GLU A 166 -6.44 -13.78 10.16
CA GLU A 166 -6.28 -15.22 9.96
C GLU A 166 -5.15 -15.52 8.98
N LEU A 167 -5.10 -14.81 7.84
CA LEU A 167 -4.01 -14.96 6.88
C LEU A 167 -2.65 -14.68 7.53
N LYS A 168 -2.51 -13.55 8.24
CA LYS A 168 -1.27 -13.19 8.94
C LYS A 168 -0.86 -14.25 9.96
N ALA A 169 -1.81 -14.86 10.68
CA ALA A 169 -1.53 -15.94 11.61
C ALA A 169 -1.01 -17.21 10.91
N ILE A 170 -1.62 -17.60 9.78
CA ILE A 170 -1.16 -18.75 8.98
C ILE A 170 0.25 -18.53 8.46
N ILE A 171 0.54 -17.35 7.90
CA ILE A 171 1.88 -17.01 7.40
C ILE A 171 2.90 -17.02 8.53
N LYS A 172 2.57 -16.43 9.68
CA LYS A 172 3.45 -16.42 10.86
C LYS A 172 3.78 -17.84 11.33
N ALA A 173 2.78 -18.73 11.38
CA ALA A 173 2.99 -20.13 11.73
C ALA A 173 3.89 -20.86 10.71
N GLN A 174 3.64 -20.67 9.41
CA GLN A 174 4.44 -21.30 8.36
C GLN A 174 5.89 -20.78 8.34
N TYR A 175 6.06 -19.48 8.57
CA TYR A 175 7.36 -18.83 8.69
C TYR A 175 8.17 -19.41 9.85
N GLN A 176 7.55 -19.66 11.01
CA GLN A 176 8.19 -20.28 12.17
C GLN A 176 8.55 -21.76 11.94
N GLN A 177 7.74 -22.49 11.18
CA GLN A 177 7.95 -23.92 10.92
C GLN A 177 8.97 -24.20 9.80
N GLY A 178 9.10 -23.32 8.83
CA GLY A 178 9.95 -23.55 7.65
C GLY A 178 10.11 -22.31 6.78
N ARG A 179 10.76 -21.28 7.32
CA ARG A 179 11.06 -20.00 6.63
C ARG A 179 11.62 -20.19 5.23
N ASP A 180 12.68 -20.97 5.06
CA ASP A 180 13.37 -21.08 3.77
C ASP A 180 12.49 -21.73 2.69
N ALA A 181 11.69 -22.72 3.05
CA ALA A 181 10.73 -23.35 2.13
C ALA A 181 9.62 -22.38 1.73
N LEU A 182 9.14 -21.56 2.68
CA LEU A 182 8.16 -20.52 2.41
C LEU A 182 8.73 -19.43 1.48
N LEU A 183 9.94 -18.94 1.75
CA LEU A 183 10.60 -17.95 0.90
C LEU A 183 10.88 -18.50 -0.50
N ALA A 184 11.39 -19.73 -0.60
CA ALA A 184 11.67 -20.37 -1.89
C ALA A 184 10.41 -20.50 -2.75
N ALA A 185 9.27 -20.85 -2.16
CA ALA A 185 7.99 -20.99 -2.85
C ALA A 185 7.51 -19.69 -3.52
N PHE A 186 7.92 -18.54 -3.01
CA PHE A 186 7.53 -17.21 -3.51
C PHE A 186 8.70 -16.39 -4.06
N SER A 187 9.85 -17.01 -4.30
CA SER A 187 11.08 -16.37 -4.79
C SER A 187 10.94 -15.65 -6.15
N ALA A 188 9.94 -16.01 -6.95
CA ALA A 188 9.62 -15.30 -8.19
C ALA A 188 9.06 -13.88 -7.96
N PHE A 189 8.57 -13.58 -6.75
CA PHE A 189 7.94 -12.33 -6.36
C PHE A 189 8.60 -11.69 -5.13
N LEU A 190 9.61 -12.33 -4.54
CA LEU A 190 10.33 -11.87 -3.37
C LEU A 190 11.83 -11.74 -3.67
N PRO A 191 12.44 -10.57 -3.45
CA PRO A 191 13.89 -10.50 -3.44
C PRO A 191 14.41 -11.34 -2.26
N ILE A 192 15.41 -12.20 -2.51
CA ILE A 192 16.05 -13.01 -1.47
C ILE A 192 17.54 -12.67 -1.44
N PRO A 193 18.10 -12.23 -0.31
CA PRO A 193 17.42 -11.98 0.98
C PRO A 193 16.44 -10.79 0.92
N LEU A 194 15.35 -10.86 1.70
CA LEU A 194 14.27 -9.84 1.69
C LEU A 194 14.78 -8.45 2.08
N TYR A 195 15.54 -8.39 3.17
CA TYR A 195 16.15 -7.16 3.67
C TYR A 195 17.62 -7.47 4.02
N PRO A 196 18.56 -7.28 3.08
CA PRO A 196 19.97 -7.58 3.33
C PRO A 196 20.48 -6.86 4.60
N GLY A 197 21.00 -7.62 5.56
CA GLY A 197 21.53 -7.08 6.81
C GLY A 197 20.49 -6.70 7.88
N LEU A 198 19.20 -6.96 7.64
CA LEU A 198 18.11 -6.72 8.59
C LEU A 198 17.36 -8.02 8.88
N ASP A 199 17.05 -8.27 10.15
CA ASP A 199 16.14 -9.35 10.57
C ASP A 199 14.93 -8.70 11.27
N ILE A 200 13.87 -8.49 10.50
CA ILE A 200 12.65 -7.81 10.96
C ILE A 200 11.45 -8.67 10.57
N PRO A 201 11.08 -9.68 11.39
CA PRO A 201 10.06 -10.65 11.04
C PRO A 201 8.70 -10.04 10.67
N SER A 202 8.31 -8.92 11.29
CA SER A 202 7.05 -8.23 10.97
C SER A 202 7.03 -7.71 9.52
N PHE A 203 8.17 -7.24 9.02
CA PHE A 203 8.34 -6.78 7.65
C PHE A 203 8.42 -7.93 6.66
N GLU A 204 9.12 -9.01 7.04
CA GLU A 204 9.22 -10.20 6.20
C GLU A 204 7.85 -10.87 6.01
N ILE A 205 7.05 -10.99 7.08
CA ILE A 205 5.70 -11.53 7.01
C ILE A 205 4.83 -10.70 6.06
N ASN A 206 4.88 -9.37 6.16
CA ASN A 206 4.11 -8.49 5.26
C ASN A 206 4.57 -8.59 3.79
N ALA A 207 5.89 -8.70 3.54
CA ALA A 207 6.41 -8.93 2.20
C ALA A 207 5.93 -10.27 1.63
N ILE A 208 5.94 -11.34 2.44
CA ILE A 208 5.45 -12.67 2.03
C ILE A 208 3.97 -12.63 1.67
N ILE A 209 3.13 -11.94 2.45
CA ILE A 209 1.70 -11.78 2.14
C ILE A 209 1.51 -11.11 0.77
N LYS A 210 2.24 -10.03 0.48
CA LYS A 210 2.18 -9.36 -0.83
C LYS A 210 2.64 -10.25 -1.97
N ALA A 211 3.66 -11.07 -1.77
CA ALA A 211 4.12 -12.02 -2.78
C ALA A 211 3.10 -13.14 -3.03
N ILE A 212 2.36 -13.59 -2.02
CA ILE A 212 1.24 -14.51 -2.18
C ILE A 212 0.17 -13.89 -3.07
N TYR A 213 -0.22 -12.64 -2.80
CA TYR A 213 -1.17 -11.94 -3.66
C TYR A 213 -0.66 -11.76 -5.09
N SER A 214 0.63 -11.44 -5.26
CA SER A 214 1.26 -11.34 -6.58
C SER A 214 1.23 -12.68 -7.34
N TYR A 215 1.52 -13.78 -6.65
CA TYR A 215 1.38 -15.14 -7.19
C TYR A 215 -0.07 -15.42 -7.62
N CYS A 216 -1.05 -15.09 -6.77
CA CYS A 216 -2.46 -15.28 -7.08
C CYS A 216 -2.91 -14.44 -8.29
N ILE A 217 -2.53 -13.16 -8.34
CA ILE A 217 -2.83 -12.27 -9.46
C ILE A 217 -2.24 -12.81 -10.77
N ASN A 218 -0.98 -13.23 -10.76
CA ASN A 218 -0.35 -13.83 -11.95
C ASN A 218 -1.06 -15.12 -12.40
N GLY A 219 -1.49 -15.96 -11.44
CA GLY A 219 -2.31 -17.14 -11.73
C GLY A 219 -3.67 -16.79 -12.33
N LEU A 220 -4.34 -15.76 -11.81
CA LEU A 220 -5.61 -15.26 -12.31
C LEU A 220 -5.49 -14.63 -13.71
N ILE A 221 -4.40 -13.90 -14.01
CA ILE A 221 -4.08 -13.40 -15.37
C ILE A 221 -3.98 -14.56 -16.35
N THR A 222 -3.25 -15.61 -15.97
CA THR A 222 -3.08 -16.82 -16.80
C THR A 222 -4.41 -17.52 -17.05
N LEU A 223 -5.22 -17.69 -16.01
CA LEU A 223 -6.56 -18.26 -16.12
C LEU A 223 -7.47 -17.41 -17.01
N CYS A 224 -7.50 -16.09 -16.80
CA CYS A 224 -8.30 -15.16 -17.60
C CYS A 224 -7.94 -15.24 -19.09
N THR A 225 -6.64 -15.25 -19.41
CA THR A 225 -6.13 -15.39 -20.78
C THR A 225 -6.59 -16.70 -21.43
N SER A 226 -6.50 -17.82 -20.69
CA SER A 226 -6.98 -19.13 -21.15
C SER A 226 -8.49 -19.14 -21.40
N LEU A 227 -9.27 -18.55 -20.49
CA LEU A 227 -10.72 -18.46 -20.61
C LEU A 227 -11.15 -17.61 -21.80
N ILE A 228 -10.48 -16.48 -22.06
CA ILE A 228 -10.73 -15.65 -23.25
C ILE A 228 -10.60 -16.51 -24.51
N ASN A 229 -9.51 -17.25 -24.66
CA ASN A 229 -9.30 -18.11 -25.83
C ASN A 229 -10.39 -19.19 -25.98
N GLN A 230 -10.79 -19.81 -24.87
CA GLN A 230 -11.87 -20.79 -24.87
C GLN A 230 -13.22 -20.17 -25.26
N VAL A 231 -13.53 -18.98 -24.76
CA VAL A 231 -14.77 -18.26 -25.07
C VAL A 231 -14.81 -17.85 -26.53
N LEU A 232 -13.73 -17.28 -27.06
CA LEU A 232 -13.62 -16.93 -28.49
C LEU A 232 -13.87 -18.16 -29.38
N ASN A 233 -13.27 -19.29 -29.03
CA ASN A 233 -13.43 -20.55 -29.75
C ASN A 233 -14.86 -21.12 -29.66
N LYS A 234 -15.52 -20.98 -28.50
CA LYS A 234 -16.90 -21.43 -28.28
C LYS A 234 -17.90 -20.57 -29.03
N LEU A 235 -17.69 -19.25 -29.03
CA LEU A 235 -18.56 -18.27 -29.70
C LEU A 235 -18.20 -18.05 -31.18
N LYS A 236 -17.13 -18.68 -31.68
CA LYS A 236 -16.63 -18.54 -33.06
C LYS A 236 -16.31 -17.08 -33.44
N LEU A 237 -15.77 -16.34 -32.48
CA LEU A 237 -15.38 -14.93 -32.69
C LEU A 237 -13.98 -14.86 -33.30
N SER A 238 -13.83 -14.00 -34.32
CA SER A 238 -12.55 -13.72 -34.97
C SER A 238 -11.87 -12.51 -34.30
N ALA A 239 -11.48 -12.67 -33.04
CA ALA A 239 -10.69 -11.69 -32.30
C ALA A 239 -9.39 -12.34 -31.79
N THR A 240 -8.35 -11.55 -31.58
CA THR A 240 -7.06 -12.03 -31.09
C THR A 240 -6.61 -11.16 -29.93
N LEU A 241 -6.38 -11.79 -28.79
CA LEU A 241 -5.80 -11.16 -27.62
C LEU A 241 -4.27 -11.08 -27.82
N VAL A 242 -3.72 -9.87 -27.70
CA VAL A 242 -2.28 -9.63 -27.68
C VAL A 242 -1.94 -9.00 -26.34
N LEU A 243 -1.10 -9.70 -25.56
CA LEU A 243 -0.60 -9.22 -24.29
C LEU A 243 0.88 -8.89 -24.39
N SER A 244 1.29 -7.86 -23.66
CA SER A 244 2.70 -7.58 -23.42
C SER A 244 3.32 -8.68 -22.56
N VAL A 245 4.63 -8.88 -22.68
CA VAL A 245 5.34 -9.88 -21.86
C VAL A 245 5.54 -9.30 -20.47
N LEU A 246 4.96 -9.95 -19.45
CA LEU A 246 5.21 -9.60 -18.06
C LEU A 246 6.62 -10.04 -17.66
N PRO A 247 7.53 -9.12 -17.29
CA PRO A 247 8.86 -9.50 -16.83
C PRO A 247 8.77 -10.14 -15.43
N ASN A 248 9.73 -11.02 -15.15
CA ASN A 248 9.88 -11.59 -13.82
C ASN A 248 10.83 -10.74 -12.95
N LEU A 249 10.88 -11.05 -11.65
CA LEU A 249 11.73 -10.33 -10.69
C LEU A 249 13.20 -10.30 -11.11
N SER A 250 13.77 -11.41 -11.60
CA SER A 250 15.17 -11.47 -12.02
C SER A 250 15.48 -10.53 -13.20
N GLN A 251 14.53 -10.36 -14.12
CA GLN A 251 14.67 -9.42 -15.24
C GLN A 251 14.61 -7.98 -14.77
N LEU A 252 13.72 -7.65 -13.83
CA LEU A 252 13.66 -6.33 -13.19
C LEU A 252 14.97 -6.03 -12.44
N GLN A 253 15.47 -6.97 -11.64
CA GLN A 253 16.73 -6.86 -10.91
C GLN A 253 17.93 -6.66 -11.84
N ALA A 254 17.99 -7.40 -12.95
CA ALA A 254 19.03 -7.23 -13.96
C ALA A 254 18.97 -5.84 -14.61
N MET A 255 17.77 -5.35 -14.97
CA MET A 255 17.60 -4.00 -15.51
C MET A 255 17.97 -2.92 -14.51
N LEU A 256 17.61 -3.08 -13.23
CA LEU A 256 18.02 -2.16 -12.16
C LEU A 256 19.55 -2.03 -12.09
N LYS A 257 20.27 -3.15 -12.04
CA LYS A 257 21.75 -3.15 -12.03
C LYS A 257 22.33 -2.55 -13.30
N GLN A 258 21.73 -2.82 -14.46
CA GLN A 258 22.16 -2.26 -15.73
C GLN A 258 22.00 -0.73 -15.76
N MET A 259 20.85 -0.21 -15.37
CA MET A 259 20.59 1.23 -15.34
C MET A 259 21.46 1.92 -14.28
N ALA A 260 21.62 1.31 -13.11
CA ALA A 260 22.52 1.82 -12.08
C ALA A 260 23.97 1.90 -12.60
N GLY A 261 24.44 0.84 -13.26
CA GLY A 261 25.78 0.80 -13.87
C GLY A 261 26.00 1.91 -14.90
N GLN A 262 25.00 2.18 -15.75
CA GLN A 262 25.06 3.28 -16.71
C GLN A 262 25.17 4.66 -16.05
N LEU A 263 24.56 4.86 -14.88
CA LEU A 263 24.58 6.14 -14.17
C LEU A 263 25.86 6.39 -13.38
N VAL A 264 26.60 5.33 -13.04
CA VAL A 264 27.83 5.41 -12.22
C VAL A 264 29.07 4.89 -12.95
N ASP A 265 28.98 4.75 -14.28
CA ASP A 265 30.04 4.25 -15.16
C ASP A 265 30.66 2.91 -14.71
N LYS A 266 29.80 1.94 -14.35
CA LYS A 266 30.18 0.57 -13.95
C LYS A 266 29.41 -0.50 -14.73
N LEU A 267 30.00 -1.68 -14.89
CA LEU A 267 29.29 -2.83 -15.44
C LEU A 267 28.31 -3.41 -14.41
N ALA A 268 27.17 -3.94 -14.88
CA ALA A 268 26.14 -4.52 -14.02
C ALA A 268 26.66 -5.68 -13.15
N ASP A 269 27.62 -6.46 -13.68
CA ASP A 269 28.22 -7.62 -13.00
C ASP A 269 29.24 -7.22 -11.91
N GLU A 270 29.60 -5.93 -11.83
CA GLU A 270 30.43 -5.41 -10.74
C GLU A 270 29.64 -5.21 -9.43
N PHE A 271 28.31 -5.23 -9.49
CA PHE A 271 27.45 -5.17 -8.32
C PHE A 271 27.13 -6.58 -7.82
N ALA A 272 27.33 -6.84 -6.53
CA ALA A 272 27.00 -8.15 -5.97
C ALA A 272 25.48 -8.39 -5.90
N ASN A 273 24.68 -7.33 -5.78
CA ASN A 273 23.22 -7.36 -5.75
C ASN A 273 22.63 -5.97 -6.11
N GLU A 274 21.30 -5.85 -6.12
CA GLU A 274 20.62 -4.60 -6.47
C GLU A 274 20.79 -3.51 -5.41
N LEU A 275 20.92 -3.89 -4.13
CA LEU A 275 21.13 -2.91 -3.05
C LEU A 275 22.48 -2.21 -3.21
N ASP A 276 23.53 -2.95 -3.57
CA ASP A 276 24.86 -2.37 -3.86
C ASP A 276 24.81 -1.40 -5.04
N ALA A 277 24.05 -1.76 -6.09
CA ALA A 277 23.86 -0.90 -7.25
C ALA A 277 23.12 0.39 -6.90
N ILE A 278 22.05 0.30 -6.10
CA ILE A 278 21.26 1.44 -5.65
C ILE A 278 22.09 2.36 -4.74
N ASN A 279 22.85 1.79 -3.82
CA ASN A 279 23.73 2.56 -2.94
C ASN A 279 24.76 3.38 -3.73
N ALA A 280 25.31 2.83 -4.81
CA ALA A 280 26.24 3.56 -5.68
C ALA A 280 25.56 4.74 -6.40
N VAL A 281 24.32 4.56 -6.86
CA VAL A 281 23.52 5.60 -7.54
C VAL A 281 23.11 6.71 -6.55
N LEU A 282 22.70 6.34 -5.33
CA LEU A 282 22.35 7.30 -4.28
C LEU A 282 23.54 8.20 -3.89
N GLN A 283 24.77 7.69 -3.92
CA GLN A 283 25.97 8.49 -3.70
C GLN A 283 26.19 9.57 -4.78
N GLN A 284 25.59 9.41 -5.96
CA GLN A 284 25.58 10.44 -7.02
C GLN A 284 24.41 11.43 -6.87
N GLY A 285 23.60 11.32 -5.82
CA GLY A 285 22.43 12.18 -5.59
C GLY A 285 21.21 11.82 -6.45
N ILE A 286 21.20 10.64 -7.07
CA ILE A 286 20.08 10.15 -7.88
C ILE A 286 19.15 9.33 -6.99
N SER A 287 17.86 9.66 -6.96
CA SER A 287 16.90 8.97 -6.09
C SER A 287 16.48 7.60 -6.65
N ILE A 288 15.97 6.73 -5.78
CA ILE A 288 15.40 5.42 -6.18
C ILE A 288 14.32 5.65 -7.24
N ASN A 289 13.43 6.61 -7.04
CA ASN A 289 12.36 6.91 -7.99
C ASN A 289 12.89 7.30 -9.38
N GLN A 290 13.93 8.15 -9.41
CA GLN A 290 14.57 8.53 -10.67
C GLN A 290 15.11 7.31 -11.42
N LEU A 291 15.78 6.38 -10.72
CA LEU A 291 16.25 5.15 -11.34
C LEU A 291 15.09 4.29 -11.89
N PHE A 292 14.04 4.09 -11.10
CA PHE A 292 12.88 3.28 -11.52
C PHE A 292 12.15 3.91 -12.71
N SER A 293 12.12 5.24 -12.82
CA SER A 293 11.53 5.94 -13.96
C SER A 293 12.28 5.71 -15.29
N MET A 294 13.53 5.26 -15.23
CA MET A 294 14.34 4.92 -16.42
C MET A 294 14.11 3.47 -16.90
N ILE A 295 13.47 2.63 -16.08
CA ILE A 295 13.15 1.26 -16.44
C ILE A 295 11.96 1.28 -17.38
N ASN A 296 12.10 0.58 -18.52
CA ASN A 296 11.04 0.46 -19.49
C ASN A 296 10.97 -0.96 -20.05
N PHE A 297 9.80 -1.57 -19.93
CA PHE A 297 9.50 -2.84 -20.57
C PHE A 297 8.55 -2.61 -21.75
N PRO A 298 8.88 -3.13 -22.96
CA PRO A 298 8.05 -2.92 -24.13
C PRO A 298 6.58 -3.30 -23.90
N GLY A 299 5.68 -2.35 -24.14
CA GLY A 299 4.23 -2.54 -24.04
C GLY A 299 3.63 -2.39 -22.63
N LEU A 300 4.45 -2.16 -21.60
CA LEU A 300 3.96 -1.96 -20.22
C LEU A 300 3.90 -0.48 -19.79
N GLY A 301 4.56 0.42 -20.54
CA GLY A 301 4.64 1.84 -20.19
C GLY A 301 5.72 2.12 -19.14
N SER A 302 5.83 3.38 -18.74
CA SER A 302 6.70 3.84 -17.65
C SER A 302 5.89 3.97 -16.37
N PHE A 303 6.48 3.58 -15.25
CA PHE A 303 5.87 3.71 -13.93
C PHE A 303 6.70 4.65 -13.07
N HIS A 304 6.03 5.50 -12.32
CA HIS A 304 6.65 6.42 -11.37
C HIS A 304 6.25 6.00 -9.97
N LEU A 305 7.19 6.05 -9.04
CA LEU A 305 6.91 5.86 -7.62
C LEU A 305 6.64 7.24 -7.00
N PRO A 306 5.90 7.31 -5.88
CA PRO A 306 5.83 8.53 -5.08
C PRO A 306 7.23 8.96 -4.60
N ASP A 307 7.47 10.28 -4.49
CA ASP A 307 8.71 10.84 -3.97
C ASP A 307 8.44 11.80 -2.79
N PRO A 308 8.91 11.50 -1.56
CA PRO A 308 9.58 10.27 -1.15
C PRO A 308 8.60 9.08 -1.05
N LEU A 309 9.10 7.85 -1.25
CA LEU A 309 8.28 6.64 -1.11
C LEU A 309 7.75 6.47 0.32
N PHE A 310 8.60 6.76 1.31
CA PHE A 310 8.22 6.83 2.72
C PHE A 310 8.77 8.11 3.35
N ALA A 311 7.91 9.09 3.61
CA ALA A 311 8.34 10.30 4.31
C ALA A 311 8.87 9.96 5.71
N GLY A 312 10.07 10.43 6.05
CA GLY A 312 10.67 10.28 7.38
C GLY A 312 11.24 8.90 7.72
N LEU A 313 11.31 7.97 6.76
CA LEU A 313 12.10 6.73 6.89
C LEU A 313 13.41 6.89 6.10
N SER A 314 14.53 6.42 6.66
CA SER A 314 15.80 6.34 5.95
C SER A 314 16.33 4.92 6.04
N SER A 315 15.94 4.07 5.08
CA SER A 315 16.44 2.71 4.96
C SER A 315 16.34 2.26 3.50
N THR A 316 17.47 2.35 2.80
CA THR A 316 17.57 1.99 1.39
C THR A 316 17.13 0.55 1.12
N ALA A 317 17.42 -0.38 2.04
CA ALA A 317 17.01 -1.78 1.90
C ALA A 317 15.47 -1.93 1.92
N ILE A 318 14.80 -1.24 2.84
CA ILE A 318 13.33 -1.28 2.94
C ILE A 318 12.70 -0.55 1.74
N GLU A 319 13.20 0.64 1.41
CA GLU A 319 12.71 1.44 0.28
C GLU A 319 12.86 0.71 -1.05
N LEU A 320 14.00 0.05 -1.29
CA LEU A 320 14.22 -0.74 -2.49
C LEU A 320 13.30 -1.96 -2.58
N ALA A 321 13.17 -2.73 -1.49
CA ALA A 321 12.30 -3.91 -1.47
C ALA A 321 10.83 -3.53 -1.77
N GLU A 322 10.37 -2.43 -1.22
CA GLU A 322 9.03 -1.90 -1.44
C GLU A 322 8.86 -1.32 -2.85
N ALA A 323 9.85 -0.58 -3.36
CA ALA A 323 9.87 -0.08 -4.73
C ALA A 323 9.76 -1.22 -5.75
N ILE A 324 10.51 -2.31 -5.55
CA ILE A 324 10.43 -3.51 -6.40
C ILE A 324 9.02 -4.11 -6.40
N GLN A 325 8.41 -4.27 -5.22
CA GLN A 325 7.07 -4.86 -5.12
C GLN A 325 6.00 -3.98 -5.78
N ILE A 326 6.04 -2.66 -5.55
CA ILE A 326 5.14 -1.71 -6.19
C ILE A 326 5.31 -1.74 -7.71
N TYR A 327 6.55 -1.74 -8.20
CA TYR A 327 6.82 -1.77 -9.63
C TYR A 327 6.30 -3.06 -10.29
N MET A 328 6.50 -4.22 -9.64
CA MET A 328 5.94 -5.50 -10.09
C MET A 328 4.40 -5.49 -10.11
N ALA A 329 3.77 -4.91 -9.10
CA ALA A 329 2.31 -4.76 -9.05
C ALA A 329 1.78 -3.87 -10.18
N ASN A 330 2.45 -2.76 -10.46
CA ASN A 330 2.12 -1.86 -11.57
C ASN A 330 2.26 -2.54 -12.96
N MET A 331 3.25 -3.41 -13.14
CA MET A 331 3.39 -4.21 -14.37
C MET A 331 2.25 -5.22 -14.53
N MET A 332 1.83 -5.88 -13.44
CA MET A 332 0.65 -6.77 -13.48
C MET A 332 -0.63 -5.99 -13.76
N ALA A 333 -0.78 -4.81 -13.16
CA ALA A 333 -1.86 -3.87 -13.44
C ALA A 333 -1.96 -3.50 -14.92
N ALA A 334 -0.84 -3.18 -15.58
CA ALA A 334 -0.83 -2.88 -17.02
C ALA A 334 -1.32 -4.06 -17.88
N ILE A 335 -0.96 -5.31 -17.54
CA ILE A 335 -1.48 -6.50 -18.23
C ILE A 335 -2.99 -6.69 -17.99
N ILE A 336 -3.46 -6.45 -16.77
CA ILE A 336 -4.89 -6.54 -16.44
C ILE A 336 -5.68 -5.48 -17.20
N GLN A 337 -5.12 -4.29 -17.43
CA GLN A 337 -5.74 -3.27 -18.26
C GLN A 337 -5.91 -3.75 -19.70
N GLN A 338 -4.86 -4.34 -20.30
CA GLN A 338 -4.95 -4.92 -21.65
C GLN A 338 -6.03 -6.01 -21.74
N LEU A 339 -6.18 -6.84 -20.70
CA LEU A 339 -7.25 -7.84 -20.62
C LEU A 339 -8.63 -7.18 -20.53
N ALA A 340 -8.79 -6.17 -19.68
CA ALA A 340 -10.06 -5.46 -19.49
C ALA A 340 -10.50 -4.76 -20.78
N ASP A 341 -9.57 -4.09 -21.48
CA ASP A 341 -9.84 -3.43 -22.76
C ASP A 341 -10.27 -4.45 -23.83
N PHE A 342 -9.60 -5.60 -23.90
CA PHE A 342 -9.99 -6.67 -24.80
C PHE A 342 -11.38 -7.23 -24.49
N VAL A 343 -11.68 -7.47 -23.22
CA VAL A 343 -12.97 -8.00 -22.79
C VAL A 343 -14.10 -7.01 -23.08
N GLN A 344 -13.89 -5.72 -22.80
CA GLN A 344 -14.88 -4.68 -23.10
C GLN A 344 -15.12 -4.49 -24.60
N SER A 345 -14.11 -4.71 -25.44
CA SER A 345 -14.23 -4.55 -26.90
C SER A 345 -14.77 -5.80 -27.59
N ALA A 346 -14.12 -6.94 -27.38
CA ALA A 346 -14.40 -8.19 -28.09
C ALA A 346 -15.42 -9.09 -27.40
N LEU A 347 -15.61 -8.94 -26.08
CA LEU A 347 -16.48 -9.79 -25.27
C LEU A 347 -17.58 -8.99 -24.53
N SER A 348 -17.92 -7.78 -25.00
CA SER A 348 -18.95 -6.92 -24.40
C SER A 348 -20.31 -7.61 -24.25
N MET A 349 -20.64 -8.55 -25.13
CA MET A 349 -21.89 -9.32 -25.06
C MET A 349 -22.01 -10.17 -23.79
N LEU A 350 -20.92 -10.39 -23.04
CA LEU A 350 -20.93 -11.08 -21.76
C LEU A 350 -21.41 -10.21 -20.59
N GLY A 351 -21.63 -8.91 -20.81
CA GLY A 351 -22.13 -7.99 -19.78
C GLY A 351 -21.14 -7.76 -18.63
N ILE A 352 -19.84 -7.87 -18.90
CA ILE A 352 -18.79 -7.64 -17.91
C ILE A 352 -18.73 -6.16 -17.55
N THR A 353 -18.86 -5.85 -16.26
CA THR A 353 -18.78 -4.49 -15.71
C THR A 353 -17.79 -4.45 -14.57
N PHE A 354 -17.16 -3.28 -14.38
CA PHE A 354 -16.17 -3.06 -13.34
C PHE A 354 -16.73 -2.03 -12.34
N PRO A 355 -16.96 -2.41 -11.07
CA PRO A 355 -17.49 -1.48 -10.07
C PRO A 355 -16.45 -0.45 -9.62
N GLU A 356 -16.86 0.54 -8.85
CA GLU A 356 -15.95 1.38 -8.08
C GLU A 356 -15.77 0.79 -6.66
N ILE A 357 -14.57 0.90 -6.11
CA ILE A 357 -14.27 0.49 -4.74
C ILE A 357 -14.02 1.74 -3.89
N CYS A 358 -14.83 1.97 -2.86
CA CYS A 358 -14.63 3.06 -1.92
C CYS A 358 -14.31 2.52 -0.51
N ILE A 359 -13.28 3.08 0.11
CA ILE A 359 -12.91 2.78 1.51
C ILE A 359 -12.81 4.06 2.34
N SER A 360 -13.06 3.92 3.64
CA SER A 360 -12.91 4.97 4.64
C SER A 360 -11.95 4.46 5.72
N ILE A 361 -10.87 5.19 5.96
CA ILE A 361 -9.78 4.81 6.88
C ILE A 361 -9.84 5.77 8.08
N PRO A 362 -10.35 5.33 9.24
CA PRO A 362 -10.36 6.16 10.44
C PRO A 362 -8.95 6.52 10.90
N ILE A 363 -8.76 7.79 11.27
CA ILE A 363 -7.51 8.30 11.83
C ILE A 363 -7.72 8.60 13.31
N GLY A 364 -6.88 8.02 14.16
CA GLY A 364 -6.82 8.38 15.57
C GLY A 364 -6.16 9.74 15.76
N ILE A 365 -6.92 10.74 16.22
CA ILE A 365 -6.44 12.09 16.54
C ILE A 365 -6.76 12.42 18.00
N PRO A 366 -5.82 13.02 18.76
CA PRO A 366 -6.10 13.51 20.10
C PRO A 366 -7.18 14.61 20.06
N VAL A 367 -8.25 14.40 20.83
CA VAL A 367 -9.32 15.40 20.97
C VAL A 367 -8.86 16.51 21.93
N ILE A 368 -8.81 17.75 21.45
CA ILE A 368 -8.54 18.93 22.29
C ILE A 368 -9.88 19.56 22.65
N ALA A 369 -10.39 19.25 23.84
CA ALA A 369 -11.54 19.96 24.38
C ALA A 369 -11.06 21.27 25.01
N ILE A 370 -11.32 22.41 24.35
CA ILE A 370 -11.06 23.73 24.94
C ILE A 370 -12.07 23.93 26.08
N PRO A 371 -11.62 24.06 27.35
CA PRO A 371 -12.52 24.36 28.44
C PRO A 371 -13.10 25.77 28.27
N ASP A 372 -14.38 25.94 28.59
CA ASP A 372 -14.92 27.28 28.77
C ASP A 372 -14.37 27.82 30.10
N PHE A 373 -13.49 28.83 30.03
CA PHE A 373 -12.94 29.47 31.21
C PHE A 373 -13.91 30.60 31.62
N PRO A 374 -14.58 30.50 32.78
CA PRO A 374 -15.44 31.57 33.28
C PRO A 374 -14.54 32.74 33.72
N LEU A 375 -14.23 33.64 32.79
CA LEU A 375 -13.32 34.77 32.96
C LEU A 375 -14.02 36.11 32.81
#